data_AF-A0A8X6FRH6-F1
#
_entry.id   AF-A0A8X6FRH6-F1
#
_cell.length_a   1.000
_cell.length_b   1.000
_cell.length_c   1.000
_cell.angle_alpha   90.00
_cell.angle_beta   90.00
_cell.angle_gamma   90.00
#
_symmetry.space_group_name_H-M   'P 1'
#
loop_
_entity.id
_entity.type
_entity.pdbx_description
1 polymer ?
#
loop_
_entity_poly.entity_id
_entity_poly.type
_entity_poly.pdbx_seq_one_letter_code
_entity_poly.pdbx_strand_id
1 'polypeptide(L)' 'MSIVAKLKKNELKLVAEEIGLTVPGDAKRVDLKRLIEESEMFKEDYELVKTVIEQVLEEVKTQESQQSSQIERLKLES' A
#
# COMPACT_ATOMS: atom_id res chain seq x y z
N MET A 1 4.31 -16.85 -5.37
CA MET A 1 3.39 -15.72 -5.61
C MET A 1 4.02 -14.47 -5.03
N SER A 2 4.24 -13.42 -5.82
CA SER A 2 4.79 -12.16 -5.31
C SER A 2 3.80 -11.48 -4.37
N ILE A 3 4.27 -10.99 -3.22
CA ILE A 3 3.45 -10.26 -2.24
C ILE A 3 2.79 -9.02 -2.86
N VAL A 4 3.51 -8.34 -3.75
CA VAL A 4 3.05 -7.20 -4.56
C VAL A 4 1.88 -7.53 -5.48
N ALA A 5 1.66 -8.80 -5.84
CA ALA A 5 0.54 -9.19 -6.72
C ALA A 5 -0.83 -9.09 -6.04
N LYS A 6 -0.86 -9.12 -4.70
CA LYS A 6 -2.10 -9.04 -3.90
C LYS A 6 -2.54 -7.60 -3.63
N LEU A 7 -1.68 -6.62 -3.92
CA LEU A 7 -1.91 -5.22 -3.62
C LEU A 7 -2.81 -4.53 -4.66
N LYS A 8 -3.62 -3.60 -4.18
CA LYS A 8 -4.45 -2.67 -4.96
C LYS A 8 -3.59 -1.56 -5.56
N LYS A 9 -4.15 -0.84 -6.53
CA LYS A 9 -3.45 0.28 -7.20
C LYS A 9 -2.94 1.32 -6.20
N ASN A 10 -3.75 1.73 -5.22
CA ASN A 10 -3.35 2.74 -4.23
C ASN A 10 -2.25 2.22 -3.30
N GLU A 11 -2.35 0.97 -2.84
CA GLU A 11 -1.33 0.34 -2.00
C GLU A 11 0.01 0.25 -2.74
N LEU A 12 0.00 -0.14 -4.03
CA LEU A 12 1.20 -0.16 -4.85
C LEU A 12 1.81 1.24 -5.05
N LYS A 13 1.00 2.29 -5.15
CA LYS A 13 1.52 3.66 -5.22
C LYS A 13 2.26 4.03 -3.94
N LEU A 14 1.60 3.83 -2.79
CA LEU A 14 2.17 4.12 -1.48
C LEU A 14 3.47 3.35 -1.25
N VAL A 15 3.48 2.03 -1.52
CA VAL A 15 4.68 1.21 -1.38
C VAL A 15 5.81 1.74 -2.25
N ALA A 16 5.53 2.06 -3.53
CA ALA A 16 6.53 2.62 -4.43
C ALA A 16 7.06 3.97 -3.96
N GLU A 17 6.21 4.86 -3.44
CA GLU A 17 6.61 6.15 -2.88
C GLU A 17 7.47 5.98 -1.60
N GLU A 18 7.11 5.06 -0.71
CA GLU A 18 7.84 4.74 0.52
C GLU A 18 9.23 4.15 0.25
N ILE A 19 9.37 3.32 -0.78
CA ILE A 19 10.67 2.82 -1.26
C ILE A 19 11.38 3.84 -2.17
N GLY A 20 10.94 5.10 -2.21
CA GLY A 20 11.61 6.18 -2.92
C GLY A 20 11.53 6.13 -4.45
N LEU A 21 10.59 5.35 -5.01
CA LEU A 21 10.34 5.32 -6.44
C LEU A 21 9.35 6.41 -6.85
N THR A 22 9.61 7.02 -8.01
CA THR A 22 8.69 8.01 -8.58
C THR A 22 7.53 7.32 -9.27
N VAL A 23 6.32 7.54 -8.74
CA VAL A 23 5.09 6.96 -9.28
C VAL A 23 4.33 7.95 -10.17
N PRO A 24 4.10 7.62 -11.44
CA PRO A 24 3.24 8.44 -12.29
C PRO A 24 1.79 8.47 -11.79
N GLY A 25 1.14 9.63 -11.86
CA GLY A 25 -0.28 9.81 -11.54
C GLY A 25 -1.20 8.83 -12.30
N ASP A 26 -0.92 8.64 -13.59
CA ASP A 26 -1.67 7.80 -14.51
C ASP A 26 -1.17 6.33 -14.57
N ALA A 27 -0.20 5.94 -13.74
CA ALA A 27 0.35 4.58 -13.76
C ALA A 27 -0.74 3.52 -13.54
N LYS A 28 -0.70 2.43 -14.32
CA LYS A 28 -1.62 1.30 -14.16
C LYS A 28 -1.11 0.37 -13.06
N ARG A 29 -2.01 -0.43 -12.48
CA ARG A 29 -1.67 -1.43 -11.46
C ARG A 29 -0.53 -2.36 -11.89
N VAL A 30 -0.56 -2.76 -13.17
CA VAL A 30 0.47 -3.65 -13.75
C VAL A 30 1.83 -2.97 -13.86
N ASP A 31 1.85 -1.68 -14.22
CA ASP A 31 3.09 -0.91 -14.34
C ASP A 31 3.71 -0.68 -12.96
N LEU A 32 2.89 -0.33 -11.95
CA LEU A 32 3.33 -0.15 -10.57
C LEU A 32 3.91 -1.43 -9.98
N LYS A 33 3.22 -2.56 -10.20
CA LYS A 33 3.69 -3.88 -9.75
C LYS A 33 5.07 -4.18 -10.33
N ARG A 34 5.21 -3.97 -11.64
CA ARG A 34 6.46 -4.21 -12.34
C ARG A 34 7.56 -3.25 -11.89
N LEU A 35 7.25 -1.98 -11.69
CA LEU A 35 8.17 -0.95 -11.21
C LEU A 35 8.75 -1.27 -9.83
N ILE A 36 7.92 -1.77 -8.91
CA ILE A 36 8.40 -2.26 -7.60
C ILE A 36 9.24 -3.54 -7.78
N GLU A 37 8.75 -4.54 -8.51
CA GLU A 37 9.48 -5.81 -8.72
C GLU A 37 10.82 -5.64 -9.45
N GLU A 38 10.92 -4.65 -10.34
CA GLU A 38 12.15 -4.33 -11.08
C GLU A 38 13.08 -3.39 -10.32
N SER A 39 12.63 -2.75 -9.24
CA SER A 39 13.44 -1.84 -8.43
C SER A 39 14.62 -2.54 -7.77
N GLU A 40 15.72 -1.80 -7.61
CA GLU A 40 16.91 -2.28 -6.92
C GLU A 40 16.58 -2.61 -5.47
N MET A 41 15.82 -1.75 -4.78
CA MET A 41 15.44 -1.98 -3.39
C MET A 41 14.64 -3.28 -3.18
N PHE A 42 13.77 -3.67 -4.11
CA PHE A 42 13.06 -4.94 -4.04
C PHE A 42 13.98 -6.16 -4.24
N LYS A 43 15.06 -5.98 -5.00
CA LYS A 43 16.05 -7.03 -5.30
C LYS A 43 17.13 -7.14 -4.23
N GLU A 44 17.58 -6.01 -3.68
CA GLU A 44 18.62 -5.91 -2.66
C GLU A 44 18.05 -6.16 -1.26
N ASP A 45 16.95 -5.49 -0.91
CA ASP A 45 16.36 -5.51 0.43
C ASP A 45 14.87 -5.93 0.39
N TYR A 46 14.62 -7.15 -0.06
CA TYR A 46 13.27 -7.73 -0.10
C TYR A 46 12.55 -7.69 1.26
N GLU A 47 13.27 -7.90 2.36
CA GLU A 47 12.68 -7.83 3.71
C GLU A 47 12.18 -6.43 4.04
N LEU A 48 12.93 -5.38 3.68
CA LEU A 48 12.50 -4.00 3.88
C LEU A 48 11.25 -3.69 3.07
N VAL A 49 11.21 -4.09 1.79
CA VAL A 49 10.00 -3.89 0.97
C VAL A 49 8.82 -4.68 1.51
N LYS A 50 9.04 -5.88 2.05
CA LYS A 50 7.99 -6.65 2.73
C LYS A 50 7.46 -5.88 3.95
N THR A 51 8.33 -5.31 4.78
CA THR A 51 7.93 -4.50 5.95
C THR A 51 7.12 -3.28 5.52
N VAL A 52 7.56 -2.55 4.49
CA VAL A 52 6.82 -1.40 3.94
C VAL A 52 5.41 -1.83 3.47
N ILE A 53 5.30 -2.97 2.79
CA ILE A 53 4.01 -3.50 2.35
C ILE A 53 3.11 -3.83 3.55
N GLU A 54 3.66 -4.46 4.59
CA GLU A 54 2.92 -4.78 5.82
C GLU A 54 2.44 -3.50 6.52
N GLN A 55 3.27 -2.46 6.59
CA GLN A 55 2.91 -1.16 7.14
C GLN A 55 1.79 -0.48 6.35
N VAL A 56 1.91 -0.40 5.02
CA VAL A 56 0.88 0.20 4.15
C VAL A 56 -0.46 -0.53 4.28
N LEU A 57 -0.43 -1.88 4.32
CA LEU A 57 -1.65 -2.68 4.53
C LEU A 57 -2.27 -2.44 5.90
N GLU A 58 -1.45 -2.29 6.93
CA GLU A 58 -1.91 -2.00 8.29
C GLU A 58 -2.52 -0.60 8.39
N GLU A 59 -1.89 0.42 7.79
CA GLU A 59 -2.41 1.79 7.78
C GLU A 59 -3.75 1.90 7.06
N VAL A 60 -3.88 1.30 5.88
CA VAL A 60 -5.14 1.29 5.12
C VAL A 60 -6.26 0.61 5.92
N LYS A 61 -5.94 -0.52 6.56
CA LYS A 61 -6.92 -1.26 7.39
C LYS A 61 -7.30 -0.50 8.66
N THR A 62 -6.35 0.20 9.27
CA THR A 62 -6.58 1.00 10.49
C THR A 62 -7.47 2.20 10.19
N GLN A 63 -7.26 2.86 9.05
CA GLN A 63 -8.16 3.93 8.60
C GLN A 63 -9.59 3.44 8.36
N GLU A 64 -9.77 2.28 7.72
CA GLU A 64 -11.11 1.70 7.51
C GLU A 64 -11.80 1.33 8.84
N SER A 65 -11.04 0.81 9.81
CA SER A 65 -11.56 0.46 11.13
C SER A 65 -11.93 1.69 11.96
N GLN A 66 -11.11 2.75 11.95
CA GLN A 66 -11.39 3.99 12.69
C GLN A 66 -12.56 4.76 12.09
N GLN A 67 -12.74 4.72 10.76
CA GLN A 67 -13.87 5.36 10.11
C GLN A 67 -15.19 4.64 10.43
N SER A 68 -15.19 3.30 10.52
CA SER A 68 -16.37 2.55 10.95
C SER A 68 -16.75 2.82 12.42
N SER A 69 -15.78 2.87 13.32
CA SER A 69 -16.06 3.12 14.75
C SER A 69 -16.55 4.54 15.04
N GLN A 70 -16.17 5.54 14.23
CA GLN A 70 -16.72 6.90 14.38
C GLN A 70 -18.17 7.01 13.88
N ILE A 71 -18.50 6.35 12.77
CA ILE A 71 -19.88 6.35 12.23
C ILE A 71 -20.86 5.70 13.20
N GLU A 72 -20.45 4.63 13.89
CA GLU A 72 -21.32 3.94 14.86
C GLU A 72 -21.61 4.80 16.10
N ARG A 73 -20.63 5.57 16.59
CA ARG A 73 -20.84 6.51 17.71
C ARG A 73 -21.77 7.66 17.36
N LEU A 74 -21.62 8.25 16.18
CA LEU A 74 -22.49 9.33 15.69
C LEU A 74 -23.96 8.90 15.53
N LYS A 75 -24.23 7.62 15.26
CA LYS A 75 -25.60 7.08 15.18
C LYS A 75 -26.26 6.79 16.53
N LEU A 76 -25.47 6.60 17.59
CA LEU A 76 -25.99 6.35 18.94
C LEU A 76 -26.32 7.66 19.69
N GLU A 77 -25.83 8.79 19.20
CA GLU A 77 -26.05 10.13 19.77
C GLU A 77 -27.13 10.95 19.03
N SER A 78 -27.86 10.35 18.07
CA SER A 78 -28.99 10.99 17.34
C SER A 78 -30.35 10.41 17.72
#